data_AF-A0A2M7HWR7-F1
#
_entry.id   AF-A0A2M7HWR7-F1
#
_cell.length_a   1.000
_cell.length_b   1.000
_cell.length_c   1.000
_cell.angle_alpha   90.00
_cell.angle_beta   90.00
_cell.angle_gamma   90.00
#
_symmetry.space_group_name_H-M   'P 1'
#
loop_
_entity.id
_entity.type
_entity.pdbx_description
1 polymer ?
#
loop_
_entity_poly.entity_id
_entity_poly.type
_entity_poly.pdbx_seq_one_letter_code
_entity_poly.pdbx_strand_id
1 'polypeptide(L)' 'MRKIVYQGFILTNNEGRTDTWKLTIGQQSRMGSLFELRRLLGYYLELGILPATRASLQEVKQTQNAMGKNAIKSRQH' A
#
# COMPACT_ATOMS: atom_id res chain seq x y z
N MET A 1 0.79 17.94 18.04
CA MET A 1 0.38 16.89 17.07
C MET A 1 -0.60 17.50 16.08
N ARG A 2 -0.25 17.59 14.79
CA ARG A 2 -1.16 18.09 13.73
C ARG A 2 -1.69 16.91 12.92
N LYS A 3 -2.97 16.97 12.56
CA LYS A 3 -3.64 15.97 11.71
C LYS A 3 -4.46 16.71 10.67
N ILE A 4 -4.41 16.23 9.42
CA ILE A 4 -5.26 16.75 8.35
C ILE A 4 -5.94 15.58 7.65
N VAL A 5 -7.13 15.86 7.13
CA VAL A 5 -7.87 14.94 6.26
C VAL A 5 -7.73 15.46 4.83
N TYR A 6 -7.31 14.59 3.92
CA TYR A 6 -7.13 14.92 2.51
C TYR A 6 -7.68 13.79 1.64
N GLN A 7 -8.72 14.08 0.84
CA GLN A 7 -9.38 13.12 -0.06
C GLN A 7 -9.80 11.81 0.63
N GLY A 8 -10.24 11.88 1.89
CA GLY A 8 -10.62 10.71 2.70
C GLY A 8 -9.46 10.02 3.44
N PHE A 9 -8.22 10.48 3.26
CA PHE A 9 -7.04 9.94 3.93
C PHE A 9 -6.57 10.84 5.07
N ILE A 10 -5.92 10.22 6.04
CA ILE A 10 -5.37 10.90 7.20
C ILE A 10 -3.88 11.09 6.99
N LEU A 11 -3.42 12.35 7.09
CA LEU A 11 -2.01 12.67 7.25
C LEU A 11 -1.76 13.21 8.66
N THR A 12 -0.74 12.69 9.32
CA THR A 12 -0.34 13.10 10.66
C THR A 12 1.05 13.71 10.67
N ASN A 13 1.26 14.64 11.57
CA ASN A 13 2.54 15.30 11.80
C ASN A 13 2.75 15.42 13.32
N ASN A 14 3.66 14.59 13.83
CA ASN A 14 3.98 14.53 15.25
C ASN A 14 5.09 15.52 15.63
N GLU A 15 5.98 15.83 14.69
CA GLU A 15 7.21 16.62 14.93
C GLU A 15 7.00 18.12 14.77
N GLY A 16 5.87 18.54 14.19
CA GLY A 16 5.53 19.95 13.99
C GLY A 16 6.26 20.61 12.81
N ARG A 17 7.11 19.88 12.08
CA ARG A 17 7.83 20.38 10.90
C ARG A 17 7.06 20.13 9.61
N THR A 18 7.03 21.08 8.69
CA THR A 18 6.21 21.00 7.46
C THR A 18 6.67 19.94 6.46
N ASP A 19 7.92 19.51 6.55
CA ASP A 19 8.58 18.49 5.74
C ASP A 19 8.37 17.06 6.25
N THR A 20 7.94 16.88 7.50
CA THR A 20 7.74 15.53 8.08
C THR A 20 6.26 15.24 8.32
N TRP A 21 5.62 14.63 7.33
CA TRP A 21 4.26 14.10 7.42
C TRP A 21 4.27 12.58 7.29
N LYS A 22 3.25 11.95 7.88
CA LYS A 22 2.98 10.53 7.81
C LYS A 22 1.63 10.30 7.15
N LEU A 23 1.62 9.53 6.06
CA LEU A 23 0.43 9.03 5.38
C LEU A 23 0.23 7.56 5.77
N THR A 24 -0.97 7.22 6.22
CA THR A 24 -1.33 5.83 6.53
C THR A 24 -2.44 5.36 5.59
N ILE A 25 -2.18 4.28 4.85
CA ILE A 25 -3.16 3.60 3.97
C ILE A 25 -3.22 2.14 4.38
N GLY A 26 -4.33 1.73 5.00
CA GLY A 26 -4.47 0.40 5.60
C GLY A 26 -3.36 0.13 6.62
N GLN A 27 -2.55 -0.91 6.39
CA GLN A 27 -1.41 -1.26 7.25
C GLN A 27 -0.09 -0.59 6.84
N GLN A 28 -0.06 0.16 5.74
CA GLN A 28 1.16 0.81 5.27
C GLN A 28 1.25 2.24 5.78
N SER A 29 2.46 2.63 6.18
CA SER A 29 2.81 3.99 6.55
C SER A 29 3.90 4.50 5.62
N ARG A 30 3.77 5.74 5.15
CA ARG A 30 4.80 6.45 4.36
C ARG A 30 5.11 7.77 5.04
N MET A 31 6.39 8.12 5.09
CA MET A 31 6.87 9.42 5.57
C MET A 31 7.29 10.27 4.38
N GLY A 32 7.07 11.57 4.43
CA GLY A 32 7.52 12.53 3.41
C GLY A 32 6.94 13.92 3.65
N SER A 33 7.27 14.87 2.78
CA SER A 33 6.65 16.19 2.83
C SER A 33 5.16 16.11 2.50
N LEU A 34 4.39 17.10 2.97
CA LEU A 34 2.96 17.16 2.67
C LEU A 34 2.68 17.14 1.16
N PHE A 35 3.51 17.81 0.37
CA PHE A 35 3.37 17.87 -1.08
C PHE A 35 3.58 16.50 -1.73
N GLU A 36 4.65 15.81 -1.36
CA GLU A 36 4.96 14.47 -1.89
C GLU A 36 3.86 13.47 -1.57
N LEU A 37 3.35 13.48 -0.32
CA LEU A 37 2.29 12.58 0.09
C LEU A 37 0.97 12.86 -0.62
N ARG A 38 0.64 14.13 -0.88
CA ARG A 38 -0.55 14.49 -1.67
C ARG A 38 -0.41 14.08 -3.14
N ARG A 39 0.77 14.26 -3.74
CA ARG A 39 1.06 13.82 -5.10
C ARG A 39 0.96 12.30 -5.22
N LEU A 40 1.54 11.58 -4.27
CA LEU A 40 1.47 10.12 -4.20
C LEU A 40 0.01 9.63 -4.10
N LEU A 41 -0.79 10.30 -3.27
CA LEU A 41 -2.20 9.98 -3.13
C LEU A 41 -2.98 10.24 -4.43
N GLY A 42 -2.72 11.37 -5.09
CA GLY A 42 -3.32 11.70 -6.39
C GLY A 42 -3.03 10.62 -7.43
N TYR A 43 -1.77 10.19 -7.54
CA TYR A 43 -1.36 9.12 -8.44
C TYR A 43 -2.11 7.80 -8.18
N TYR A 44 -2.29 7.41 -6.91
CA TYR A 44 -3.06 6.22 -6.56
C TYR A 44 -4.54 6.32 -6.93
N LEU A 45 -5.15 7.48 -6.65
CA LEU A 45 -6.56 7.72 -6.99
C LEU A 45 -6.78 7.77 -8.51
N GLU A 46 -5.87 8.39 -9.27
CA GLU A 46 -5.92 8.43 -10.74
C GLU A 46 -5.84 7.04 -11.36
N LEU A 47 -5.00 6.17 -10.81
CA LEU A 47 -4.90 4.78 -11.26
C LEU A 47 -6.07 3.90 -10.78
N GLY A 48 -6.91 4.39 -9.87
CA GLY A 48 -7.95 3.58 -9.23
C GLY A 48 -7.38 2.44 -8.36
N ILE A 49 -6.11 2.54 -7.96
CA ILE A 49 -5.43 1.52 -7.14
C ILE A 49 -4.99 2.15 -5.83
N LEU A 50 -5.30 1.51 -4.71
CA LEU A 50 -4.60 1.79 -3.46
C LEU A 50 -3.42 0.83 -3.34
N PRO A 51 -2.27 1.27 -2.79
CA PRO A 51 -1.12 0.40 -2.64
C PRO A 51 -1.55 -0.84 -1.87
N ALA A 52 -1.37 -2.00 -2.50
CA ALA A 52 -1.68 -3.28 -1.92
C ALA A 52 -1.04 -3.34 -0.53
N THR A 53 -1.86 -3.57 0.49
CA THR A 53 -1.36 -3.74 1.85
C THR A 53 -0.30 -4.83 1.82
N ARG A 54 0.71 -4.76 2.71
CA ARG A 54 1.74 -5.82 2.77
C ARG A 54 1.11 -7.23 2.91
N ALA A 55 -0.05 -7.31 3.55
CA ALA A 55 -0.91 -8.49 3.61
C ALA A 55 -1.36 -8.97 2.21
N SER A 56 -1.88 -8.07 1.37
CA SER A 56 -2.31 -8.40 0.00
C SER A 56 -1.15 -8.85 -0.91
N LEU A 57 0.05 -8.28 -0.76
CA LEU A 57 1.22 -8.74 -1.53
C LEU A 57 1.74 -10.12 -1.08
N GLN A 58 1.56 -10.48 0.20
CA GLN A 58 1.87 -11.81 0.70
C GLN A 58 0.86 -12.86 0.19
N GLU A 59 -0.42 -12.50 0.09
CA GLU A 59 -1.48 -13.34 -0.48
C GLU A 59 -1.25 -13.64 -1.97
N VAL A 60 -0.80 -12.66 -2.76
CA VAL A 60 -0.43 -12.86 -4.19
C VAL A 60 0.78 -13.79 -4.34
N LYS A 61 1.76 -13.72 -3.42
CA LYS A 61 2.90 -14.66 -3.41
C LYS A 61 2.49 -16.07 -3.03
N GLN A 62 1.44 -16.24 -2.23
CA GLN A 62 0.98 -17.56 -1.78
C GLN A 62 0.14 -18.26 -2.86
N THR A 63 -0.68 -17.51 -3.62
CA THR A 63 -1.48 -18.03 -4.73
C THR A 63 -0.63 -18.46 -5.94
N GLN A 64 0.45 -17.75 -6.27
CA GLN A 64 1.38 -18.19 -7.33
C GLN A 64 2.12 -19.49 -6.99
N ASN A 65 2.42 -19.73 -5.71
CA ASN A 65 3.08 -20.97 -5.27
C ASN A 65 2.13 -22.18 -5.18
N ALA A 66 0.81 -21.97 -5.11
CA ALA A 66 -0.18 -23.03 -5.06
C ALA A 66 -0.54 -23.58 -6.46
N MET A 67 -0.46 -22.76 -7.51
CA MET A 67 -0.86 -23.16 -8.87
C MET A 67 0.19 -24.02 -9.61
N GLY A 68 1.44 -24.05 -9.14
CA GLY A 68 2.54 -24.81 -9.75
C GLY A 68 2.67 -26.27 -9.31
N LYS A 69 1.91 -26.76 -8.32
CA LYS A 69 2.13 -28.09 -7.72
C LYS A 69 1.20 -29.21 -8.19
N ASN A 70 0.16 -28.92 -8.99
CA ASN A 70 -0.83 -29.93 -9.38
C ASN A 70 -0.77 -30.38 -10.86
N ALA A 71 0.23 -29.94 -11.65
CA ALA A 71 0.27 -30.26 -13.09
C ALA A 71 1.05 -31.53 -13.48
N ILE A 72 1.68 -32.25 -12.54
CA ILE A 72 2.52 -33.40 -12.92
C ILE A 72 2.31 -34.56 -11.94
N LYS A 73 1.21 -35.32 -12.12
CA LYS A 73 1.12 -36.74 -11.72
C LYS A 73 -0.11 -37.40 -12.34
N SER A 74 -0.09 -37.59 -13.65
CA SER A 74 -0.95 -38.59 -14.30
C SER A 74 -0.31 -39.10 -15.58
N ARG A 75 0.42 -40.22 -15.47
CA ARG A 75 0.62 -41.27 -16.48
C ARG A 75 1.91 -42.03 -16.16
N GLN A 76 1.78 -43.26 -15.65
CA GLN A 76 2.51 -44.49 -16.06
C GLN A 76 1.60 -45.65 -15.57
N HIS A 77 0.83 -46.28 -16.47
CA HIS A 77 1.14 -47.51 -17.24
C HIS A 77 1.39 -48.74 -16.37
#